data_AF-A0A524LFH2-F1
#
_entry.id   AF-A0A524LFH2-F1
#
_cell.length_a   1.000
_cell.length_b   1.000
_cell.length_c   1.000
_cell.angle_alpha   90.00
_cell.angle_beta   90.00
_cell.angle_gamma   90.00
#
_symmetry.space_group_name_H-M   'P 1'
#
loop_
_entity.id
_entity.type
_entity.pdbx_description
1 polymer ?
#
loop_
_entity_poly.entity_id
_entity_poly.type
_entity_poly.pdbx_seq_one_letter_code
_entity_poly.pdbx_strand_id
1 'polypeptide(L)'
;MSGKLGIQEFMVLTAGGSPIFHYSNTNIRKLDELLSGFLSAITSFASEFGERSIQSLSFEGSELLYEQIEDECLFIFLVETDSSEKVLRAVLRELSRKFMSRYETELRMDIPILDVFMDFEHEVRGVLTYYEGILIIMSSLSAFVIPEINKETMDLVLRSGGFLDEFHRDFGGAGNKILPEINGMTSIYDIGRNLGVTEEEISDVIEYLAIRGLLRVSKMCPLIKSNDSRFDAYLDIIGLPNKDYQLLERAKSFCNGERPLVDISERLGVVPERLYEVFEKLGEEVEWKLVEVIGLVDKN
;
A
#
# COMPACT_ATOMS: atom_id res chain seq x y z
N MET A 1 13.12 -16.91 -2.37
CA MET A 1 13.07 -15.55 -1.80
C MET A 1 11.61 -15.23 -1.57
N SER A 2 11.28 -14.75 -0.38
CA SER A 2 9.99 -14.15 -0.08
C SER A 2 9.69 -13.02 -1.07
N GLY A 3 8.40 -12.79 -1.38
CA GLY A 3 7.99 -11.57 -2.09
C GLY A 3 8.11 -10.35 -1.16
N LYS A 4 7.70 -9.16 -1.62
CA LYS A 4 7.75 -7.94 -0.81
C LYS A 4 6.94 -7.99 0.48
N LEU A 5 5.92 -8.85 0.54
CA LEU A 5 5.17 -9.08 1.77
C LEU A 5 6.03 -9.80 2.83
N GLY A 6 7.13 -10.46 2.46
CA GLY A 6 7.96 -11.20 3.40
C GLY A 6 7.28 -12.44 4.00
N ILE A 7 6.09 -12.82 3.52
CA ILE A 7 5.32 -13.96 4.05
C ILE A 7 6.00 -15.28 3.66
N GLN A 8 6.36 -16.04 4.68
CA GLN A 8 6.92 -17.38 4.57
C GLN A 8 5.82 -18.43 4.64
N GLU A 9 4.93 -18.30 5.64
CA GLU A 9 3.85 -19.26 5.90
C GLU A 9 2.58 -18.58 6.39
N PHE A 10 1.45 -19.22 6.12
CA PHE A 10 0.14 -18.90 6.67
C PHE A 10 -0.49 -20.16 7.25
N MET A 11 -0.95 -20.10 8.49
CA MET A 11 -1.50 -21.24 9.22
C MET A 11 -2.79 -20.87 9.93
N VAL A 12 -3.72 -21.81 9.98
CA VAL A 12 -4.95 -21.70 10.76
C VAL A 12 -4.97 -22.83 11.79
N LEU A 13 -5.14 -22.46 13.05
CA LEU A 13 -5.29 -23.37 14.17
C LEU A 13 -6.70 -23.26 14.74
N THR A 14 -7.24 -24.37 15.24
CA THR A 14 -8.44 -24.33 16.10
C THR A 14 -8.12 -23.68 17.45
N ALA A 15 -9.17 -23.35 18.22
CA ALA A 15 -9.06 -22.94 19.61
C ALA A 15 -8.19 -23.90 20.48
N GLY A 16 -8.20 -25.20 20.17
CA GLY A 16 -7.39 -26.21 20.85
C GLY A 16 -5.94 -26.33 20.35
N GLY A 17 -5.53 -25.49 19.41
CA GLY A 17 -4.18 -25.46 18.83
C GLY A 17 -3.87 -26.55 17.81
N SER A 18 -4.90 -27.22 17.29
CA SER A 18 -4.73 -28.18 16.22
C SER A 18 -4.69 -27.47 14.87
N PRO A 19 -3.66 -27.69 14.02
CA PRO A 19 -3.59 -27.08 12.70
C PRO A 19 -4.64 -27.68 11.77
N ILE A 20 -5.46 -26.82 11.16
CA ILE A 20 -6.50 -27.22 10.20
C ILE A 20 -6.18 -26.81 8.78
N PHE A 21 -5.32 -25.80 8.61
CA PHE A 21 -4.86 -25.35 7.31
C PHE A 21 -3.42 -24.83 7.41
N HIS A 22 -2.63 -25.10 6.39
CA HIS A 22 -1.26 -24.60 6.28
C HIS A 22 -0.88 -24.34 4.83
N TYR A 23 -0.32 -23.17 4.60
CA TYR A 23 0.26 -22.74 3.34
C TYR A 23 1.70 -22.30 3.56
N SER A 24 2.63 -22.80 2.74
CA SER A 24 4.03 -22.36 2.73
C SER A 24 4.44 -21.93 1.34
N ASN A 25 5.03 -20.75 1.24
CA ASN A 25 5.50 -20.20 -0.03
C ASN A 25 6.77 -20.91 -0.55
N THR A 26 7.48 -21.59 0.34
CA THR A 26 8.76 -22.28 0.02
C THR A 26 8.61 -23.79 -0.07
N ASN A 27 7.40 -24.34 0.16
CA ASN A 27 7.14 -25.77 0.36
C ASN A 27 7.98 -26.42 1.46
N ILE A 28 8.66 -25.63 2.29
CA ILE A 28 9.37 -26.06 3.48
C ILE A 28 8.52 -25.59 4.65
N ARG A 29 8.13 -26.54 5.51
CA ARG A 29 7.39 -26.25 6.75
C ARG A 29 8.39 -25.82 7.82
N LYS A 30 8.27 -24.59 8.29
CA LYS A 30 9.04 -24.00 9.39
C LYS A 30 8.25 -24.01 10.70
N LEU A 31 6.92 -23.86 10.62
CA LEU A 31 6.02 -24.01 11.76
C LEU A 31 5.63 -25.49 11.97
N ASP A 32 6.29 -26.14 12.92
CA ASP A 32 5.96 -27.49 13.38
C ASP A 32 4.78 -27.51 14.39
N GLU A 33 4.22 -28.70 14.63
CA GLU A 33 3.12 -28.93 15.57
C GLU A 33 3.46 -28.50 17.01
N LEU A 34 4.74 -28.55 17.41
CA LEU A 34 5.23 -28.08 18.72
C LEU A 34 5.13 -26.56 18.88
N LEU A 35 5.42 -25.79 17.83
CA LEU A 35 5.22 -24.34 17.80
C LEU A 35 3.72 -24.01 17.80
N SER A 36 2.90 -24.84 17.16
CA SER A 36 1.43 -24.66 17.15
C SER A 36 0.85 -24.78 18.56
N GLY A 37 1.24 -25.81 19.33
CA GLY A 37 0.83 -25.98 20.72
C GLY A 37 1.34 -24.87 21.65
N PHE A 38 2.54 -24.34 21.40
CA PHE A 38 3.09 -23.19 22.13
C PHE A 38 2.33 -21.89 21.83
N LEU A 39 1.98 -21.64 20.57
CA LEU A 39 1.26 -20.44 20.15
C LEU A 39 -0.15 -20.42 20.71
N SER A 40 -0.87 -21.55 20.70
CA SER A 40 -2.20 -21.63 21.30
C SER A 40 -2.20 -21.45 22.81
N ALA A 41 -1.13 -21.89 23.50
CA ALA A 41 -0.96 -21.59 24.91
C ALA A 41 -0.76 -20.09 25.14
N ILE A 42 0.08 -19.42 24.34
CA ILE A 42 0.28 -17.96 24.43
C ILE A 42 -1.01 -17.20 24.15
N THR A 43 -1.78 -17.59 23.14
CA THR A 43 -3.04 -16.89 22.82
C THR A 43 -4.08 -17.09 23.89
N SER A 44 -4.16 -18.26 24.53
CA SER A 44 -5.03 -18.47 25.69
C SER A 44 -4.66 -17.52 26.85
N PHE A 45 -3.38 -17.18 27.01
CA PHE A 45 -2.96 -16.16 27.97
C PHE A 45 -3.33 -14.76 27.48
N ALA A 46 -3.11 -14.43 26.21
CA ALA A 46 -3.40 -13.11 25.65
C ALA A 46 -4.92 -12.79 25.59
N SER A 47 -5.77 -13.79 25.33
CA SER A 47 -7.23 -13.66 25.32
C SER A 47 -7.81 -13.34 26.70
N GLU A 48 -7.18 -13.80 27.79
CA GLU A 48 -7.54 -13.42 29.16
C GLU A 48 -7.34 -11.91 29.42
N PHE A 49 -6.51 -11.23 28.63
CA PHE A 49 -6.29 -9.78 28.71
C PHE A 49 -7.22 -8.96 27.80
N GLY A 50 -8.12 -9.60 27.04
CA GLY A 50 -9.29 -8.96 26.42
C GLY A 50 -9.05 -8.19 25.12
N GLU A 51 -7.90 -8.33 24.46
CA GLU A 51 -7.63 -7.61 23.21
C GLU A 51 -7.94 -8.46 21.96
N ARG A 52 -8.98 -8.06 21.21
CA ARG A 52 -9.29 -8.54 19.85
C ARG A 52 -8.44 -7.81 18.80
N SER A 53 -7.12 -7.76 19.01
CA SER A 53 -6.17 -7.06 18.13
C SER A 53 -5.21 -8.07 17.50
N ILE A 54 -4.66 -7.73 16.33
CA ILE A 54 -3.54 -8.51 15.78
C ILE A 54 -2.33 -8.28 16.68
N GLN A 55 -1.62 -9.35 17.00
CA GLN A 55 -0.47 -9.35 17.90
C GLN A 55 0.76 -9.89 17.17
N SER A 56 1.94 -9.47 17.61
CA SER A 56 3.23 -9.86 17.00
C SER A 56 4.19 -10.47 18.01
N LEU A 57 5.00 -11.43 17.56
CA LEU A 57 6.08 -12.07 18.31
C LEU A 57 7.32 -12.20 17.41
N SER A 58 8.43 -11.57 17.79
CA SER A 58 9.67 -11.59 17.01
C SER A 58 10.64 -12.66 17.53
N PHE A 59 11.29 -13.37 16.61
CA PHE A 59 12.35 -14.35 16.84
C PHE A 59 13.57 -14.03 15.96
N GLU A 60 14.68 -14.73 16.13
CA GLU A 60 15.89 -14.47 15.35
C GLU A 60 15.64 -14.72 13.84
N GLY A 61 15.49 -13.63 13.08
CA GLY A 61 15.28 -13.63 11.63
C GLY A 61 13.86 -13.92 11.16
N SER A 62 12.85 -13.96 12.04
CA SER A 62 11.45 -14.10 11.64
C SER A 62 10.51 -13.46 12.66
N GLU A 63 9.32 -13.10 12.21
CA GLU A 63 8.26 -12.55 13.05
C GLU A 63 6.96 -13.33 12.83
N LEU A 64 6.21 -13.52 13.91
CA LEU A 64 4.88 -14.11 13.87
C LEU A 64 3.85 -13.02 14.05
N LEU A 65 2.88 -12.95 13.15
CA LEU A 65 1.69 -12.11 13.29
C LEU A 65 0.48 -13.01 13.44
N TYR A 66 -0.41 -12.70 14.38
CA TYR A 66 -1.57 -13.53 14.59
C TYR A 66 -2.83 -12.76 14.95
N GLU A 67 -3.97 -13.33 14.56
CA GLU A 67 -5.30 -12.81 14.80
C GLU A 67 -6.20 -13.92 15.32
N GLN A 68 -6.93 -13.64 16.40
CA GLN A 68 -7.97 -14.55 16.92
C GLN A 68 -9.34 -13.95 16.63
N ILE A 69 -10.21 -14.73 15.98
CA ILE A 69 -11.59 -14.34 15.68
C ILE A 69 -12.53 -15.24 16.49
N GLU A 70 -13.36 -14.59 17.32
CA GLU A 70 -14.49 -15.19 18.05
C GLU A 70 -14.15 -16.47 18.85
N ASP A 71 -12.93 -16.58 19.36
CA ASP A 71 -12.41 -17.72 20.14
C ASP A 71 -12.42 -19.08 19.40
N GLU A 72 -12.79 -19.12 18.11
CA GLU A 72 -12.91 -20.36 17.33
C GLU A 72 -11.61 -20.77 16.63
N CYS A 73 -10.93 -19.79 16.02
CA CYS A 73 -9.74 -20.01 15.22
C CYS A 73 -8.65 -18.96 15.48
N LEU A 74 -7.41 -19.41 15.36
CA LEU A 74 -6.21 -18.59 15.40
C LEU A 74 -5.55 -18.59 14.02
N PHE A 75 -5.42 -17.42 13.43
CA PHE A 75 -4.81 -17.18 12.13
C PHE A 75 -3.40 -16.64 12.33
N ILE A 76 -2.40 -17.24 11.67
CA ILE A 76 -0.99 -16.94 11.90
C ILE A 76 -0.27 -16.73 10.58
N PHE A 77 0.50 -15.65 10.48
CA PHE A 77 1.57 -15.51 9.51
C PHE A 77 2.93 -15.70 10.17
N LEU A 78 3.82 -16.42 9.47
CA LEU A 78 5.26 -16.34 9.66
C LEU A 78 5.84 -15.45 8.58
N VAL A 79 6.53 -14.39 8.98
CA VAL A 79 7.07 -13.37 8.09
C VAL A 79 8.54 -13.07 8.40
N GLU A 80 9.21 -12.38 7.49
CA GLU A 80 10.56 -11.85 7.72
C GLU A 80 10.52 -10.61 8.61
N THR A 81 11.54 -10.40 9.45
CA THR A 81 11.58 -9.37 10.50
C THR A 81 11.43 -7.92 10.00
N ASP A 82 11.75 -7.65 8.73
CA ASP A 82 11.68 -6.30 8.15
C ASP A 82 10.39 -6.09 7.32
N SER A 83 9.44 -7.01 7.40
CA SER A 83 8.19 -6.92 6.64
C SER A 83 7.25 -5.87 7.25
N SER A 84 6.51 -5.14 6.42
CA SER A 84 5.59 -4.12 6.92
C SER A 84 4.41 -4.74 7.67
N GLU A 85 4.48 -4.71 9.00
CA GLU A 85 3.45 -5.25 9.89
C GLU A 85 2.06 -4.67 9.58
N LYS A 86 1.98 -3.37 9.27
CA LYS A 86 0.73 -2.65 8.94
C LYS A 86 0.04 -3.24 7.72
N VAL A 87 0.82 -3.57 6.70
CA VAL A 87 0.35 -4.23 5.47
C VAL A 87 -0.12 -5.63 5.78
N LEU A 88 0.73 -6.40 6.47
CA LEU A 88 0.45 -7.79 6.80
C LEU A 88 -0.79 -7.96 7.67
N ARG A 89 -1.06 -7.02 8.58
CA ARG A 89 -2.30 -6.95 9.36
C ARG A 89 -3.54 -6.86 8.48
N ALA A 90 -3.48 -6.08 7.39
CA ALA A 90 -4.60 -5.98 6.45
C ALA A 90 -4.79 -7.28 5.64
N VAL A 91 -3.70 -7.89 5.19
CA VAL A 91 -3.71 -9.16 4.45
C VAL A 91 -4.25 -10.30 5.32
N LEU A 92 -3.77 -10.40 6.57
CA LEU A 92 -4.20 -11.41 7.53
C LEU A 92 -5.72 -11.32 7.75
N ARG A 93 -6.24 -10.12 8.03
CA ARG A 93 -7.69 -9.88 8.18
C ARG A 93 -8.52 -10.27 6.97
N GLU A 94 -8.01 -10.05 5.76
CA GLU A 94 -8.74 -10.48 4.57
C GLU A 94 -8.80 -12.02 4.49
N LEU A 95 -7.67 -12.69 4.68
CA LEU A 95 -7.63 -14.16 4.68
C LEU A 95 -8.46 -14.76 5.80
N SER A 96 -8.35 -14.24 7.02
CA SER A 96 -9.15 -14.70 8.17
C SER A 96 -10.64 -14.60 7.85
N ARG A 97 -11.11 -13.45 7.34
CA ARG A 97 -12.53 -13.26 6.97
C ARG A 97 -12.97 -14.17 5.83
N LYS A 98 -12.16 -14.33 4.78
CA LYS A 98 -12.47 -15.23 3.66
C LYS A 98 -12.54 -16.69 4.12
N PHE A 99 -11.62 -17.12 5.00
CA PHE A 99 -11.60 -18.46 5.54
C PHE A 99 -12.85 -18.72 6.40
N MET A 100 -13.13 -17.85 7.37
CA MET A 100 -14.31 -17.97 8.24
C MET A 100 -15.60 -17.95 7.43
N SER A 101 -15.73 -17.04 6.46
CA SER A 101 -16.93 -16.95 5.62
C SER A 101 -17.13 -18.16 4.72
N ARG A 102 -16.06 -18.83 4.29
CA ARG A 102 -16.13 -19.98 3.38
C ARG A 102 -16.42 -21.28 4.13
N TYR A 103 -15.82 -21.45 5.30
CA TYR A 103 -15.84 -22.72 6.04
C TYR A 103 -16.60 -22.67 7.37
N GLU A 104 -17.47 -21.67 7.58
CA GLU A 104 -18.24 -21.51 8.83
C GLU A 104 -18.99 -22.81 9.23
N THR A 105 -19.50 -23.54 8.24
CA THR A 105 -20.28 -24.76 8.49
C THR A 105 -19.38 -25.92 8.91
N GLU A 106 -18.27 -26.10 8.20
CA GLU A 106 -17.28 -27.15 8.41
C GLU A 106 -16.56 -26.98 9.75
N LEU A 107 -16.28 -25.72 10.14
CA LEU A 107 -15.69 -25.40 11.44
C LEU A 107 -16.59 -25.75 12.63
N ARG A 108 -17.91 -25.81 12.43
CA ARG A 108 -18.89 -26.21 13.45
C ARG A 108 -19.13 -27.70 13.54
N MET A 109 -18.49 -28.51 12.69
CA MET A 109 -18.63 -29.97 12.73
C MET A 109 -17.81 -30.55 13.90
N ASP A 110 -18.42 -31.48 14.66
CA ASP A 110 -17.75 -32.16 15.79
C ASP A 110 -16.49 -32.95 15.36
N ILE A 111 -16.43 -33.36 14.10
CA ILE A 111 -15.28 -34.06 13.50
C ILE A 111 -14.86 -33.28 12.24
N PRO A 112 -13.82 -32.44 12.30
CA PRO A 112 -13.37 -31.66 11.16
C PRO A 112 -12.74 -32.57 10.10
N ILE A 113 -13.17 -32.42 8.85
CA ILE A 113 -12.56 -33.09 7.69
C ILE A 113 -11.50 -32.15 7.13
N LEU A 114 -10.22 -32.39 7.47
CA LEU A 114 -9.10 -31.49 7.13
C LEU A 114 -8.95 -31.24 5.63
N ASP A 115 -9.23 -32.26 4.81
CA ASP A 115 -9.11 -32.17 3.35
C ASP A 115 -10.03 -31.11 2.74
N VAL A 116 -11.11 -30.72 3.44
CA VAL A 116 -12.05 -29.70 2.95
C VAL A 116 -11.43 -28.30 2.93
N PHE A 117 -10.39 -28.04 3.74
CA PHE A 117 -9.73 -26.74 3.78
C PHE A 117 -8.60 -26.59 2.74
N MET A 118 -8.16 -27.69 2.12
CA MET A 118 -6.98 -27.69 1.24
C MET A 118 -7.16 -26.85 -0.02
N ASP A 119 -8.40 -26.68 -0.50
CA ASP A 119 -8.70 -25.85 -1.67
C ASP A 119 -8.50 -24.34 -1.40
N PHE A 120 -8.44 -23.92 -0.13
CA PHE A 120 -8.16 -22.53 0.27
C PHE A 120 -6.78 -22.04 -0.16
N GLU A 121 -5.84 -22.93 -0.47
CA GLU A 121 -4.53 -22.57 -1.00
C GLU A 121 -4.61 -21.63 -2.21
N HIS A 122 -5.60 -21.82 -3.10
CA HIS A 122 -5.79 -20.97 -4.26
C HIS A 122 -6.21 -19.54 -3.87
N GLU A 123 -7.07 -19.41 -2.86
CA GLU A 123 -7.48 -18.10 -2.31
C GLU A 123 -6.28 -17.39 -1.67
N VAL A 124 -5.47 -18.11 -0.89
CA VAL A 124 -4.25 -17.57 -0.28
C VAL A 124 -3.33 -17.04 -1.37
N ARG A 125 -2.99 -17.87 -2.38
CA ARG A 125 -2.14 -17.46 -3.50
C ARG A 125 -2.70 -16.23 -4.23
N GLY A 126 -4.02 -16.19 -4.47
CA GLY A 126 -4.68 -15.07 -5.13
C GLY A 126 -4.55 -13.77 -4.33
N VAL A 127 -4.85 -13.80 -3.03
CA VAL A 127 -4.73 -12.64 -2.14
C VAL A 127 -3.29 -12.17 -2.03
N LEU A 128 -2.33 -13.07 -1.82
CA LEU A 128 -0.92 -12.71 -1.75
C LEU A 128 -0.44 -12.07 -3.06
N THR A 129 -0.80 -12.66 -4.21
CA THR A 129 -0.42 -12.12 -5.53
C THR A 129 -0.98 -10.72 -5.76
N TYR A 130 -2.24 -10.48 -5.35
CA TYR A 130 -2.88 -9.18 -5.45
C TYR A 130 -2.12 -8.11 -4.64
N TYR A 131 -1.84 -8.40 -3.37
CA TYR A 131 -1.14 -7.47 -2.49
C TYR A 131 0.32 -7.24 -2.89
N GLU A 132 1.03 -8.28 -3.33
CA GLU A 132 2.37 -8.15 -3.94
C GLU A 132 2.35 -7.22 -5.16
N GLY A 133 1.33 -7.36 -6.02
CA GLY A 133 1.14 -6.49 -7.18
C GLY A 133 1.03 -5.02 -6.79
N ILE A 134 0.22 -4.71 -5.77
CA ILE A 134 0.09 -3.35 -5.22
C ILE A 134 1.45 -2.84 -4.72
N LEU A 135 2.15 -3.61 -3.89
CA LEU A 135 3.44 -3.22 -3.31
C LEU A 135 4.54 -2.98 -4.36
N ILE A 136 4.52 -3.75 -5.45
CA ILE A 136 5.42 -3.56 -6.59
C ILE A 136 5.11 -2.23 -7.28
N ILE A 137 3.84 -1.98 -7.60
CA ILE A 137 3.40 -0.72 -8.21
C ILE A 137 3.79 0.46 -7.33
N MET A 138 3.46 0.40 -6.04
CA MET A 138 3.72 1.47 -5.06
C MET A 138 5.20 1.85 -5.01
N SER A 139 6.11 0.89 -4.97
CA SER A 139 7.55 1.20 -4.95
C SER A 139 8.14 1.70 -6.25
N SER A 140 7.40 1.60 -7.35
CA SER A 140 7.81 2.15 -8.64
C SER A 140 7.35 3.60 -8.83
N LEU A 141 6.53 4.12 -7.89
CA LEU A 141 6.04 5.49 -7.97
C LEU A 141 7.15 6.47 -7.62
N SER A 142 7.21 7.56 -8.38
CA SER A 142 8.03 8.73 -8.07
C SER A 142 7.30 9.70 -7.15
N ALA A 143 8.02 10.67 -6.58
CA ALA A 143 7.41 11.79 -5.86
C ALA A 143 6.48 12.68 -6.72
N PHE A 144 6.53 12.59 -8.05
CA PHE A 144 5.71 13.37 -9.00
C PHE A 144 4.41 12.67 -9.41
N VAL A 145 3.76 12.01 -8.44
CA VAL A 145 2.43 11.44 -8.58
C VAL A 145 1.47 12.15 -7.63
N ILE A 146 0.19 12.17 -8.01
CA ILE A 146 -0.89 12.78 -7.25
C ILE A 146 -1.77 11.67 -6.67
N PRO A 147 -1.79 11.51 -5.33
CA PRO A 147 -2.67 10.55 -4.67
C PRO A 147 -4.04 11.17 -4.37
N GLU A 148 -5.10 10.36 -4.49
CA GLU A 148 -6.49 10.76 -4.24
C GLU A 148 -7.22 9.69 -3.42
N ILE A 149 -7.92 10.12 -2.37
CA ILE A 149 -8.76 9.23 -1.57
C ILE A 149 -10.06 8.90 -2.33
N ASN A 150 -10.39 7.61 -2.44
CA ASN A 150 -11.71 7.17 -2.85
C ASN A 150 -12.73 7.47 -1.74
N LYS A 151 -13.44 8.60 -1.88
CA LYS A 151 -14.39 9.10 -0.87
C LYS A 151 -15.49 8.09 -0.53
N GLU A 152 -16.03 7.39 -1.52
CA GLU A 152 -17.10 6.41 -1.30
C GLU A 152 -16.64 5.26 -0.41
N THR A 153 -15.44 4.75 -0.67
CA THR A 153 -14.86 3.64 0.10
C THR A 153 -14.42 4.11 1.48
N MET A 154 -13.86 5.33 1.57
CA MET A 154 -13.47 5.95 2.84
C MET A 154 -14.69 6.14 3.75
N ASP A 155 -15.81 6.65 3.24
CA ASP A 155 -17.03 6.85 4.02
C ASP A 155 -17.58 5.53 4.58
N LEU A 156 -17.52 4.44 3.80
CA LEU A 156 -17.90 3.11 4.27
C LEU A 156 -17.00 2.62 5.41
N VAL A 157 -15.68 2.80 5.26
CA VAL A 157 -14.70 2.40 6.27
C VAL A 157 -14.82 3.22 7.56
N LEU A 158 -15.09 4.52 7.46
CA LEU A 158 -15.33 5.38 8.61
C LEU A 158 -16.60 4.97 9.39
N ARG A 159 -17.64 4.50 8.68
CA ARG A 159 -18.88 4.01 9.31
C ARG A 159 -18.71 2.68 10.02
N SER A 160 -17.82 1.81 9.55
CA SER A 160 -17.52 0.55 10.23
C SER A 160 -16.75 0.71 11.55
N GLY A 161 -16.24 1.92 11.84
CA GLY A 161 -15.48 2.22 13.07
C GLY A 161 -14.07 1.63 13.07
N GLY A 162 -13.22 2.10 14.00
CA GLY A 162 -11.87 1.55 14.24
C GLY A 162 -10.77 1.93 13.24
N PHE A 163 -11.11 2.34 12.01
CA PHE A 163 -10.11 2.73 11.02
C PHE A 163 -9.28 3.95 11.44
N LEU A 164 -9.93 5.03 11.90
CA LEU A 164 -9.21 6.25 12.30
C LEU A 164 -8.33 6.00 13.52
N ASP A 165 -8.79 5.17 14.46
CA ASP A 165 -8.02 4.83 15.65
C ASP A 165 -6.78 4.01 15.27
N GLU A 166 -6.93 3.03 14.37
CA GLU A 166 -5.84 2.24 13.81
C GLU A 166 -4.87 3.12 13.00
N PHE A 167 -5.38 3.96 12.11
CA PHE A 167 -4.56 4.89 11.33
C PHE A 167 -3.78 5.85 12.24
N HIS A 168 -4.43 6.38 13.28
CA HIS A 168 -3.77 7.28 14.22
C HIS A 168 -2.70 6.57 15.05
N ARG A 169 -2.95 5.32 15.48
CA ARG A 169 -1.95 4.50 16.16
C ARG A 169 -0.74 4.24 15.26
N ASP A 170 -0.97 3.94 13.99
CA ASP A 170 0.07 3.48 13.07
C ASP A 170 0.91 4.63 12.47
N PHE A 171 0.32 5.82 12.29
CA PHE A 171 0.97 6.97 11.64
C PHE A 171 1.04 8.24 12.50
N GLY A 172 0.41 8.24 13.67
CA GLY A 172 0.51 9.31 14.66
C GLY A 172 0.17 10.70 14.10
N GLY A 173 1.00 11.68 14.47
CA GLY A 173 0.85 13.06 14.03
C GLY A 173 1.22 13.30 12.56
N ALA A 174 2.12 12.51 11.98
CA ALA A 174 2.51 12.65 10.57
C ALA A 174 1.36 12.23 9.65
N GLY A 175 0.75 11.07 9.90
CA GLY A 175 -0.41 10.60 9.14
C GLY A 175 -1.57 11.58 9.16
N ASN A 176 -1.86 12.18 10.31
CA ASN A 176 -2.93 13.18 10.45
C ASN A 176 -2.68 14.47 9.65
N LYS A 177 -1.41 14.80 9.36
CA LYS A 177 -1.06 15.93 8.49
C LYS A 177 -1.07 15.55 7.02
N ILE A 178 -0.65 14.33 6.68
CA ILE A 178 -0.59 13.83 5.30
C ILE A 178 -2.00 13.58 4.75
N LEU A 179 -2.86 12.92 5.52
CA LEU A 179 -4.17 12.44 5.04
C LEU A 179 -5.04 13.54 4.39
N PRO A 180 -5.15 14.77 4.95
CA PRO A 180 -5.90 15.86 4.32
C PRO A 180 -5.32 16.36 2.99
N GLU A 181 -4.01 16.19 2.77
CA GLU A 181 -3.33 16.62 1.54
C GLU A 181 -3.50 15.61 0.39
N ILE A 182 -4.00 14.40 0.67
CA ILE A 182 -4.35 13.39 -0.34
C ILE A 182 -5.71 13.75 -0.96
N ASN A 183 -5.71 14.82 -1.73
CA ASN A 183 -6.90 15.51 -2.22
C ASN A 183 -7.09 15.39 -3.75
N GLY A 184 -6.22 14.63 -4.44
CA GLY A 184 -6.24 14.52 -5.90
C GLY A 184 -5.68 15.73 -6.65
N MET A 185 -4.99 16.65 -5.95
CA MET A 185 -4.39 17.85 -6.52
C MET A 185 -2.90 18.01 -6.14
N THR A 186 -2.53 17.67 -4.91
CA THR A 186 -1.16 17.84 -4.40
C THR A 186 -0.30 16.63 -4.72
N SER A 187 0.90 16.84 -5.27
CA SER A 187 1.85 15.74 -5.54
C SER A 187 2.54 15.26 -4.25
N ILE A 188 3.05 14.02 -4.21
CA ILE A 188 3.86 13.53 -3.07
C ILE A 188 5.02 14.49 -2.77
N TYR A 189 5.71 14.96 -3.82
CA TYR A 189 6.79 15.94 -3.72
C TYR A 189 6.34 17.23 -3.01
N ASP A 190 5.19 17.78 -3.39
CA ASP A 190 4.64 18.98 -2.79
C ASP A 190 4.13 18.76 -1.36
N ILE A 191 3.56 17.59 -1.05
CA ILE A 191 3.16 17.23 0.32
C ILE A 191 4.39 17.27 1.23
N GLY A 192 5.50 16.65 0.81
CA GLY A 192 6.76 16.65 1.57
C GLY A 192 7.31 18.06 1.75
N ARG A 193 7.36 18.85 0.66
CA ARG A 193 7.81 20.25 0.67
C ARG A 193 6.96 21.13 1.60
N ASN A 194 5.64 20.98 1.57
CA ASN A 194 4.71 21.86 2.30
C ASN A 194 4.60 21.51 3.78
N LEU A 195 4.62 20.21 4.12
CA LEU A 195 4.45 19.74 5.49
C LEU A 195 5.77 19.56 6.24
N GLY A 196 6.90 19.55 5.53
CA GLY A 196 8.21 19.23 6.10
C GLY A 196 8.30 17.78 6.58
N VAL A 197 7.63 16.88 5.85
CA VAL A 197 7.56 15.45 6.12
C VAL A 197 8.38 14.70 5.08
N THR A 198 8.99 13.58 5.45
CA THR A 198 9.83 12.82 4.53
C THR A 198 9.01 12.08 3.47
N GLU A 199 9.61 11.83 2.30
CA GLU A 199 8.96 11.04 1.24
C GLU A 199 8.66 9.60 1.70
N GLU A 200 9.47 9.04 2.61
CA GLU A 200 9.27 7.72 3.20
C GLU A 200 8.00 7.69 4.06
N GLU A 201 7.82 8.66 4.96
CA GLU A 201 6.59 8.76 5.77
C GLU A 201 5.32 8.94 4.92
N ILE A 202 5.42 9.70 3.82
CA ILE A 202 4.31 9.88 2.88
C ILE A 202 4.04 8.58 2.13
N SER A 203 5.10 7.90 1.68
CA SER A 203 5.00 6.62 0.97
C SER A 203 4.35 5.55 1.83
N ASP A 204 4.70 5.47 3.11
CA ASP A 204 4.09 4.51 4.06
C ASP A 204 2.57 4.74 4.21
N VAL A 205 2.14 6.00 4.32
CA VAL A 205 0.71 6.36 4.41
C VAL A 205 -0.01 6.00 3.11
N ILE A 206 0.57 6.32 1.97
CA ILE A 206 -0.01 6.07 0.65
C ILE A 206 -0.08 4.57 0.38
N GLU A 207 0.96 3.81 0.68
CA GLU A 207 0.99 2.35 0.55
C GLU A 207 -0.10 1.71 1.42
N TYR A 208 -0.23 2.14 2.68
CA TYR A 208 -1.28 1.66 3.58
C TYR A 208 -2.69 1.93 3.04
N LEU A 209 -2.95 3.12 2.51
CA LEU A 209 -4.25 3.46 1.92
C LEU A 209 -4.52 2.67 0.63
N ALA A 210 -3.50 2.44 -0.21
CA ALA A 210 -3.62 1.65 -1.42
C ALA A 210 -3.99 0.19 -1.12
N ILE A 211 -3.34 -0.42 -0.13
CA ILE A 211 -3.62 -1.79 0.34
C ILE A 211 -5.04 -1.93 0.88
N ARG A 212 -5.57 -0.87 1.49
CA ARG A 212 -6.96 -0.83 1.94
C ARG A 212 -7.95 -0.57 0.81
N GLY A 213 -7.48 -0.37 -0.43
CA GLY A 213 -8.32 -0.02 -1.59
C GLY A 213 -8.93 1.38 -1.49
N LEU A 214 -8.32 2.26 -0.69
CA LEU A 214 -8.82 3.62 -0.41
C LEU A 214 -8.18 4.69 -1.30
N LEU A 215 -7.24 4.30 -2.15
CA LEU A 215 -6.36 5.23 -2.84
C LEU A 215 -6.36 5.02 -4.36
N ARG A 216 -6.45 6.12 -5.08
CA ARG A 216 -6.08 6.23 -6.49
C ARG A 216 -4.80 7.05 -6.61
N VAL A 217 -3.97 6.72 -7.59
CA VAL A 217 -2.74 7.46 -7.86
C VAL A 217 -2.69 7.82 -9.34
N SER A 218 -2.34 9.06 -9.64
CA SER A 218 -2.18 9.53 -11.02
C SER A 218 -0.78 10.09 -11.26
N LYS A 219 -0.20 9.78 -12.42
CA LYS A 219 1.06 10.37 -12.89
C LYS A 219 0.79 11.78 -13.44
N MET A 220 1.69 12.70 -13.12
CA MET A 220 1.66 14.08 -13.65
C MET A 220 2.27 14.13 -15.05
N CYS A 221 1.46 14.45 -16.05
CA CYS A 221 1.89 14.55 -17.46
C CYS A 221 1.73 16.00 -17.94
N PRO A 222 2.84 16.74 -18.17
CA PRO A 222 2.76 18.15 -18.56
C PRO A 222 2.29 18.30 -20.01
N LEU A 223 1.40 19.28 -20.23
CA LEU A 223 0.95 19.76 -21.52
C LEU A 223 1.20 21.26 -21.61
N ILE A 224 2.00 21.70 -22.59
CA ILE A 224 2.24 23.13 -22.82
C ILE A 224 1.15 23.65 -23.78
N LYS A 225 0.39 24.66 -23.35
CA LYS A 225 -0.83 25.12 -24.06
C LYS A 225 -0.55 25.81 -25.39
N SER A 226 0.55 26.54 -25.51
CA SER A 226 0.89 27.23 -26.76
C SER A 226 2.40 27.35 -26.95
N ASN A 227 2.82 27.39 -28.21
CA ASN A 227 4.19 27.67 -28.62
C ASN A 227 4.17 28.78 -29.68
N ASP A 228 3.36 29.81 -29.44
CA ASP A 228 3.21 30.96 -30.33
C ASP A 228 4.08 32.13 -29.87
N SER A 229 4.12 33.21 -30.66
CA SER A 229 4.93 34.40 -30.35
C SER A 229 4.55 35.07 -29.01
N ARG A 230 3.36 34.80 -28.46
CA ARG A 230 2.94 35.34 -27.16
C ARG A 230 3.58 34.55 -26.03
N PHE A 231 3.76 33.24 -26.22
CA PHE A 231 4.50 32.39 -25.28
C PHE A 231 5.95 32.87 -25.15
N ASP A 232 6.63 33.17 -26.27
CA ASP A 232 8.00 33.71 -26.21
C ASP A 232 8.07 35.06 -25.50
N ALA A 233 7.11 35.97 -25.78
CA ALA A 233 7.01 37.25 -25.07
C ALA A 233 6.72 37.07 -23.57
N TYR A 234 5.94 36.05 -23.19
CA TYR A 234 5.69 35.70 -21.80
C TYR A 234 6.96 35.21 -21.10
N LEU A 235 7.76 34.35 -21.76
CA LEU A 235 9.03 33.86 -21.23
C LEU A 235 10.02 35.01 -20.94
N ASP A 236 10.03 36.02 -21.80
CA ASP A 236 10.82 37.25 -21.59
C ASP A 236 10.31 38.06 -20.38
N ILE A 237 9.00 38.16 -20.19
CA ILE A 237 8.38 38.92 -19.08
C ILE A 237 8.66 38.26 -17.72
N ILE A 238 8.55 36.93 -17.63
CA ILE A 238 8.83 36.21 -16.38
C ILE A 238 10.32 36.15 -16.03
N GLY A 239 11.20 36.56 -16.96
CA GLY A 239 12.64 36.63 -16.73
C GLY A 239 13.28 35.25 -16.52
N LEU A 240 12.84 34.25 -17.29
CA LEU A 240 13.33 32.88 -17.14
C LEU A 240 14.84 32.82 -17.40
N PRO A 241 15.67 32.26 -16.49
CA PRO A 241 17.10 32.14 -16.71
C PRO A 241 17.42 31.38 -18.00
N ASN A 242 18.46 31.77 -18.73
CA ASN A 242 18.82 31.13 -20.02
C ASN A 242 18.96 29.60 -19.92
N LYS A 243 19.46 29.08 -18.79
CA LYS A 243 19.53 27.63 -18.55
C LYS A 243 18.16 26.96 -18.49
N ASP A 244 17.18 27.62 -17.90
CA ASP A 244 15.80 27.12 -17.76
C ASP A 244 15.06 27.22 -19.08
N TYR A 245 15.29 28.29 -19.84
CA TYR A 245 14.80 28.43 -21.22
C TYR A 245 15.32 27.30 -22.12
N GLN A 246 16.63 27.02 -22.09
CA GLN A 246 17.21 25.91 -22.85
C GLN A 246 16.64 24.56 -22.43
N LEU A 247 16.39 24.35 -21.14
CA LEU A 247 15.75 23.12 -20.66
C LEU A 247 14.33 23.00 -21.20
N LEU A 248 13.55 24.08 -21.11
CA LEU A 248 12.18 24.16 -21.61
C LEU A 248 12.11 23.87 -23.12
N GLU A 249 12.97 24.49 -23.93
CA GLU A 249 13.02 24.27 -25.37
C GLU A 249 13.20 22.79 -25.73
N ARG A 250 14.09 22.09 -25.02
CA ARG A 250 14.29 20.64 -25.23
C ARG A 250 13.09 19.83 -24.76
N ALA A 251 12.44 20.25 -23.67
CA ALA A 251 11.32 19.55 -23.06
C ALA A 251 10.00 19.70 -23.85
N LYS A 252 9.80 20.83 -24.53
CA LYS A 252 8.56 21.17 -25.26
C LYS A 252 8.02 20.02 -26.12
N SER A 253 8.91 19.39 -26.90
CA SER A 253 8.54 18.29 -27.81
C SER A 253 7.97 17.03 -27.12
N PHE A 254 8.16 16.92 -25.80
CA PHE A 254 7.69 15.81 -24.99
C PHE A 254 6.48 16.16 -24.11
N CYS A 255 6.13 17.45 -23.99
CA CYS A 255 5.06 17.94 -23.11
C CYS A 255 3.70 17.93 -23.83
N ASN A 256 3.21 16.73 -24.14
CA ASN A 256 1.96 16.52 -24.87
C ASN A 256 0.78 16.08 -23.98
N GLY A 257 0.96 16.06 -22.65
CA GLY A 257 -0.06 15.61 -21.70
C GLY A 257 -0.20 14.08 -21.57
N GLU A 258 0.61 13.29 -22.27
CA GLU A 258 0.54 11.82 -22.19
C GLU A 258 1.75 11.22 -21.47
N ARG A 259 2.89 11.90 -21.51
CA ARG A 259 4.14 11.40 -20.94
C ARG A 259 4.36 11.92 -19.51
N PRO A 260 4.65 11.04 -18.54
CA PRO A 260 4.96 11.45 -17.18
C PRO A 260 6.18 12.37 -17.09
N LEU A 261 6.18 13.29 -16.14
CA LEU A 261 7.29 14.20 -15.87
C LEU A 261 8.64 13.47 -15.72
N VAL A 262 8.64 12.35 -15.01
CA VAL A 262 9.86 11.56 -14.74
C VAL A 262 10.46 11.01 -16.04
N ASP A 263 9.65 10.38 -16.89
CA ASP A 263 10.07 9.87 -18.20
C ASP A 263 10.63 11.00 -19.10
N ILE A 264 10.07 12.21 -19.01
CA ILE A 264 10.59 13.37 -19.74
C ILE A 264 11.96 13.78 -19.18
N SER A 265 12.08 13.87 -17.86
CA SER A 265 13.33 14.28 -17.20
C SER A 265 14.48 13.30 -17.48
N GLU A 266 14.21 11.99 -17.47
CA GLU A 266 15.18 10.95 -17.81
C GLU A 266 15.69 11.10 -19.25
N ARG A 267 14.77 11.31 -20.22
CA ARG A 267 15.13 11.53 -21.63
C ARG A 267 15.98 12.78 -21.84
N LEU A 268 15.77 13.80 -21.00
CA LEU A 268 16.51 15.06 -21.06
C LEU A 268 17.81 15.03 -20.26
N GLY A 269 18.08 13.94 -19.52
CA GLY A 269 19.24 13.79 -18.65
C GLY A 269 19.26 14.80 -17.51
N VAL A 270 18.09 15.14 -16.95
CA VAL A 270 17.95 16.07 -15.82
C VAL A 270 17.19 15.42 -14.68
N VAL A 271 17.40 15.93 -13.47
CA VAL A 271 16.62 15.48 -12.31
C VAL A 271 15.16 15.98 -12.41
N PRO A 272 14.16 15.15 -12.05
CA PRO A 272 12.75 15.51 -12.19
C PRO A 272 12.35 16.81 -11.48
N GLU A 273 12.90 17.07 -10.30
CA GLU A 273 12.65 18.26 -9.47
C GLU A 273 13.02 19.52 -10.26
N ARG A 274 14.14 19.47 -10.99
CA ARG A 274 14.58 20.63 -11.78
C ARG A 274 13.61 20.93 -12.91
N LEU A 275 13.10 19.89 -13.57
CA LEU A 275 12.12 20.06 -14.64
C LEU A 275 10.78 20.55 -14.06
N TYR A 276 10.37 20.02 -12.90
CA TYR A 276 9.19 20.45 -12.18
C TYR A 276 9.22 21.94 -11.84
N GLU A 277 10.30 22.42 -11.22
CA GLU A 277 10.50 23.85 -10.88
C GLU A 277 10.38 24.76 -12.10
N VAL A 278 10.89 24.33 -13.25
CA VAL A 278 10.79 25.12 -14.49
C VAL A 278 9.34 25.19 -14.95
N PHE A 279 8.60 24.08 -14.93
CA PHE A 279 7.18 24.09 -15.28
C PHE A 279 6.31 24.84 -14.26
N GLU A 280 6.65 24.79 -12.97
CA GLU A 280 5.96 25.57 -11.92
C GLU A 280 6.07 27.08 -12.19
N LYS A 281 7.23 27.58 -12.63
CA LYS A 281 7.43 28.98 -13.01
C LYS A 281 6.59 29.44 -14.20
N LEU A 282 6.17 28.51 -15.07
CA LEU A 282 5.33 28.80 -16.23
C LEU A 282 3.85 28.94 -15.86
N GLY A 283 3.47 28.57 -14.64
CA GLY A 283 2.12 28.73 -14.12
C GLY A 283 1.06 28.15 -15.06
N GLU A 284 0.12 29.01 -15.48
CA GLU A 284 -1.05 28.60 -16.28
C GLU A 284 -0.71 28.14 -17.71
N GLU A 285 0.52 28.34 -18.18
CA GLU A 285 0.94 27.88 -19.52
C GLU A 285 1.23 26.36 -19.56
N VAL A 286 1.41 25.74 -18.39
CA VAL A 286 1.52 24.28 -18.24
C VAL A 286 0.25 23.74 -17.63
N GLU A 287 -0.42 22.87 -18.36
CA GLU A 287 -1.52 22.06 -17.85
C GLU A 287 -1.02 20.68 -17.43
N TRP A 288 -1.39 20.24 -16.23
CA TRP A 288 -1.07 18.89 -15.75
C TRP A 288 -2.21 17.93 -16.09
N LYS A 289 -1.98 17.05 -17.07
CA LYS A 289 -2.87 15.93 -17.35
C LYS A 289 -2.56 14.80 -16.37
N LEU A 290 -3.59 14.31 -15.70
CA LEU A 290 -3.49 13.21 -14.74
C LEU A 290 -3.78 11.89 -15.46
N VAL A 291 -2.82 10.98 -15.44
CA VAL A 291 -2.96 9.64 -16.01
C VAL A 291 -2.94 8.63 -14.87
N GLU A 292 -4.08 7.98 -14.63
CA GLU A 292 -4.25 7.03 -13.52
C GLU A 292 -3.30 5.82 -13.65
N VAL A 293 -2.73 5.41 -12.52
CA VAL A 293 -1.95 4.20 -12.39
C VAL A 293 -2.90 3.02 -12.20
N ILE A 294 -3.03 2.20 -13.25
CA ILE A 294 -3.89 1.01 -13.27
C ILE A 294 -3.35 -0.06 -12.30
N GLY A 295 -4.25 -0.83 -11.67
CA GLY A 295 -3.90 -1.97 -10.81
C GLY A 295 -3.94 -1.72 -9.31
N LEU A 296 -4.30 -0.51 -8.86
CA LEU A 296 -4.45 -0.20 -7.42
C LEU A 296 -5.88 -0.38 -6.89
N VAL A 297 -6.90 -0.35 -7.77
CA VAL A 297 -8.33 -0.32 -7.36
C VAL A 297 -9.20 -1.33 -8.11
N ASP A 298 -8.64 -2.16 -8.99
CA ASP A 298 -9.44 -3.12 -9.77
C ASP A 298 -9.86 -4.32 -8.93
N LYS A 299 -10.96 -4.16 -8.18
CA LYS A 299 -11.83 -5.27 -7.76
C LYS A 299 -12.93 -5.41 -8.80
N ASN A 300 -12.81 -6.43 -9.65
CA ASN A 300 -13.99 -7.02 -10.30
C ASN A 300 -14.74 -7.89 -9.29
#